data_AF-A0A286UB55-F1
#
_entry.id   AF-A0A286UB55-F1
#
_cell.length_a   1.000
_cell.length_b   1.000
_cell.length_c   1.000
_cell.angle_alpha   90.00
_cell.angle_beta   90.00
_cell.angle_gamma   90.00
#
_symmetry.space_group_name_H-M   'P 1'
#
loop_
_entity.id
_entity.type
_entity.pdbx_description
1 polymer ?
#
loop_
_entity_poly.entity_id
_entity_poly.type
_entity_poly.pdbx_seq_one_letter_code
_entity_poly.pdbx_strand_id
1 'polypeptide(L)'
;MHSSLVRRQLSTLIPPKVATPKSLSGGSGAGLAPLVEFYSKLPKGPATAQSSGIKGRFFDGKNASAKPLVFTILAIFGLGYTIDYNMHLKHHKNHVH
;
A
#
# COMPACT_ATOMS: atom_id res chain seq x y z
N MET A 1 -47.02 -47.59 -32.59
CA MET A 1 -47.24 -46.73 -31.40
C MET A 1 -45.95 -46.70 -30.54
N HIS A 2 -44.84 -46.12 -31.02
CA HIS A 2 -43.54 -46.15 -30.31
C HIS A 2 -42.89 -44.77 -30.10
N SER A 3 -43.56 -43.69 -30.52
CA SER A 3 -43.02 -42.32 -30.49
C SER A 3 -42.79 -41.75 -29.08
N SER A 4 -43.49 -42.27 -28.07
CA SER A 4 -43.38 -41.82 -26.68
C SER A 4 -42.09 -42.28 -25.99
N LEU A 5 -41.58 -43.47 -26.32
CA LEU A 5 -40.35 -44.02 -25.71
C LEU A 5 -39.10 -43.30 -26.22
N VAL A 6 -39.03 -43.03 -27.53
CA VAL A 6 -37.93 -42.26 -28.14
C VAL A 6 -37.91 -40.82 -27.60
N ARG A 7 -39.07 -40.18 -27.47
CA ARG A 7 -39.17 -38.83 -26.88
C ARG A 7 -38.70 -38.77 -25.42
N ARG A 8 -38.94 -39.81 -24.63
CA ARG A 8 -38.48 -39.90 -23.23
C ARG A 8 -36.98 -40.14 -23.13
N GLN A 9 -36.37 -40.87 -24.07
CA GLN A 9 -34.91 -41.01 -24.11
C GLN A 9 -34.20 -39.71 -24.54
N LEU A 10 -34.86 -38.89 -25.35
CA LEU A 10 -34.32 -37.59 -25.81
C LEU A 10 -34.61 -36.42 -24.86
N SER A 11 -35.44 -36.61 -23.82
CA SER A 11 -35.81 -35.52 -22.90
C SER A 11 -34.69 -35.08 -21.96
N THR A 12 -33.62 -35.87 -21.85
CA THR A 12 -32.39 -35.52 -21.11
C THR A 12 -31.34 -34.82 -21.99
N LEU A 13 -31.54 -34.81 -23.32
CA LEU A 13 -30.62 -34.21 -24.28
C LEU A 13 -30.72 -32.68 -24.30
N ILE A 14 -31.89 -32.15 -23.94
CA ILE A 14 -32.15 -30.72 -23.85
C ILE A 14 -31.98 -30.32 -22.39
N PRO A 15 -30.96 -29.51 -22.05
CA PRO A 15 -30.78 -29.07 -20.68
C PRO A 15 -31.99 -28.25 -20.20
N PRO A 16 -32.42 -28.43 -18.94
CA PRO A 16 -33.57 -27.71 -18.41
C PRO A 16 -33.32 -26.19 -18.41
N LYS A 17 -34.38 -25.39 -18.46
CA LYS A 17 -34.29 -23.94 -18.30
C LYS A 17 -33.69 -23.61 -16.93
N VAL A 18 -32.42 -23.25 -16.91
CA VAL A 18 -31.77 -22.72 -15.71
C VAL A 18 -31.79 -21.21 -15.77
N ALA A 19 -32.21 -20.55 -14.69
CA ALA A 19 -32.24 -19.09 -14.61
C ALA A 19 -30.84 -18.46 -14.78
N THR A 20 -29.78 -19.19 -14.43
CA THR A 20 -28.38 -18.72 -14.45
C THR A 20 -27.42 -19.84 -14.87
N PRO A 21 -27.33 -20.17 -16.17
CA PRO A 21 -26.43 -21.21 -16.67
C PRO A 21 -24.94 -20.88 -16.41
N LYS A 22 -24.58 -19.59 -16.32
CA LYS A 22 -23.22 -19.15 -15.95
C LYS A 22 -22.79 -19.53 -14.53
N SER A 23 -23.73 -19.73 -13.60
CA SER A 23 -23.42 -20.13 -12.21
C SER A 23 -23.16 -21.63 -12.07
N LEU A 24 -23.54 -22.44 -13.07
CA LEU A 24 -23.41 -23.90 -13.05
C LEU A 24 -22.09 -24.39 -13.66
N SER A 25 -21.47 -23.62 -14.57
CA SER A 25 -20.10 -23.90 -14.98
C SER A 25 -19.20 -23.61 -13.78
N GLY A 26 -18.54 -24.63 -13.23
CA GLY A 26 -17.74 -24.62 -12.00
C GLY A 26 -16.48 -23.73 -12.02
N GLY A 27 -16.50 -22.61 -12.74
CA GLY A 27 -15.36 -21.71 -12.94
C GLY A 27 -15.50 -20.30 -12.37
N SER A 28 -16.70 -19.75 -12.16
CA SER A 28 -16.92 -18.49 -11.39
C SER A 28 -18.36 -17.98 -11.54
N GLY A 29 -19.24 -18.37 -10.62
CA GLY A 29 -20.00 -17.28 -9.98
C GLY A 29 -18.96 -16.41 -9.27
N ALA A 30 -19.10 -15.08 -9.26
CA ALA A 30 -18.15 -14.20 -8.57
C ALA A 30 -17.85 -14.84 -7.21
N GLY A 31 -16.63 -15.39 -7.05
CA GLY A 31 -16.30 -16.23 -5.91
C GLY A 31 -16.53 -15.44 -4.64
N LEU A 32 -16.42 -16.04 -3.45
CA LEU A 32 -16.59 -15.25 -2.22
C LEU A 32 -15.56 -14.11 -2.06
N ALA A 33 -14.59 -13.96 -2.97
CA ALA A 33 -13.57 -12.90 -2.97
C ALA A 33 -14.14 -11.47 -2.84
N PRO A 34 -15.15 -11.00 -3.60
CA PRO A 34 -15.71 -9.66 -3.40
C PRO A 34 -16.43 -9.51 -2.06
N LEU A 35 -17.01 -10.60 -1.52
CA LEU A 35 -17.62 -10.59 -0.18
C LEU A 35 -16.54 -10.50 0.91
N VAL A 36 -15.48 -11.30 0.81
CA VAL A 36 -14.33 -11.25 1.74
C VAL A 36 -13.66 -9.89 1.67
N GLU A 37 -13.47 -9.35 0.47
CA GLU A 37 -12.90 -8.01 0.26
C GLU A 37 -13.79 -6.92 0.90
N PHE A 38 -15.10 -6.97 0.66
CA PHE A 38 -16.06 -6.07 1.30
C PHE A 38 -15.96 -6.11 2.84
N TYR A 39 -16.01 -7.30 3.45
CA TYR A 39 -15.93 -7.43 4.90
C TYR A 39 -14.55 -7.06 5.46
N SER A 40 -13.47 -7.30 4.71
CA SER A 40 -12.12 -6.91 5.12
C SER A 40 -11.93 -5.39 5.20
N LYS A 41 -12.61 -4.64 4.32
CA LYS A 41 -12.50 -3.19 4.15
C LYS A 41 -13.54 -2.39 4.95
N LEU A 42 -14.42 -3.05 5.70
CA LEU A 42 -15.34 -2.37 6.62
C LEU A 42 -14.54 -1.41 7.52
N PRO A 43 -15.02 -0.17 7.76
CA PRO A 43 -14.30 0.80 8.58
C PRO A 43 -14.08 0.28 10.01
N LYS A 44 -12.85 -0.09 10.34
CA LYS A 44 -12.45 -0.58 11.67
C LYS A 44 -11.94 0.57 12.53
N GLY A 45 -12.79 1.57 12.78
CA GLY A 45 -12.44 2.75 13.58
C GLY A 45 -11.18 3.49 13.10
N PRO A 46 -10.68 4.46 13.88
CA PRO A 46 -9.42 5.13 13.57
C PRO A 46 -8.25 4.15 13.72
N ALA A 47 -7.52 3.91 12.63
CA ALA A 47 -6.30 3.10 12.66
C ALA A 47 -5.26 3.75 13.59
N THR A 48 -4.55 2.94 14.37
CA THR A 48 -3.42 3.42 15.17
C THR A 48 -2.36 4.02 14.25
N ALA A 49 -1.88 5.22 14.58
CA ALA A 49 -0.83 5.87 13.80
C ALA A 49 0.42 4.98 13.80
N GLN A 50 0.75 4.45 12.62
CA GLN A 50 1.86 3.50 12.43
C GLN A 50 3.24 4.16 12.63
N SER A 51 3.29 5.49 12.60
CA SER A 51 4.54 6.24 12.69
C SER A 51 4.83 6.72 14.10
N SER A 52 5.94 6.23 14.66
CA SER A 52 6.49 6.67 15.94
C SER A 52 7.88 7.29 15.76
N GLY A 53 8.34 8.02 16.77
CA GLY A 53 9.68 8.63 16.79
C GLY A 53 9.86 9.79 15.81
N ILE A 54 11.10 9.95 15.31
CA ILE A 54 11.51 11.08 14.45
C ILE A 54 10.76 11.04 13.11
N LYS A 55 10.49 9.83 12.58
CA LYS A 55 9.70 9.63 11.36
C LYS A 55 8.28 10.19 11.50
N GLY A 56 7.55 9.77 12.54
CA GLY A 56 6.19 10.28 12.79
C GLY A 56 6.11 11.79 13.10
N ARG A 57 7.19 12.37 13.65
CA ARG A 57 7.25 13.79 14.00
C ARG A 57 7.54 14.72 12.83
N PHE A 58 8.25 14.26 11.80
CA PHE A 58 8.73 15.15 10.74
C PHE A 58 8.53 14.65 9.32
N PHE A 59 8.22 13.37 9.12
CA PHE A 59 8.18 12.75 7.80
C PHE A 59 6.81 12.17 7.42
N ASP A 60 5.94 11.90 8.39
CA ASP A 60 4.65 11.25 8.13
C ASP A 60 3.43 12.18 8.26
N GLY A 61 2.49 12.00 7.33
CA GLY A 61 1.16 12.62 7.34
C GLY A 61 1.18 14.14 7.49
N LYS A 62 0.31 14.67 8.36
CA LYS A 62 0.19 16.11 8.64
C LYS A 62 1.44 16.76 9.25
N ASN A 63 2.37 15.95 9.74
CA ASN A 63 3.61 16.43 10.36
C ASN A 63 4.79 16.43 9.37
N ALA A 64 4.57 15.97 8.13
CA ALA A 64 5.58 16.00 7.08
C ALA A 64 6.06 17.43 6.85
N SER A 65 7.35 17.67 7.08
CA SER A 65 7.93 19.01 7.09
C SER A 65 9.37 19.00 6.60
N ALA A 66 9.80 20.11 5.99
CA ALA A 66 11.19 20.31 5.54
C ALA A 66 12.19 20.55 6.69
N LYS A 67 11.73 20.57 7.95
CA LYS A 67 12.58 20.81 9.14
C LYS A 67 13.81 19.89 9.19
N PRO A 68 13.71 18.56 8.99
CA PRO A 68 14.89 17.69 9.03
C PRO A 68 15.94 18.08 7.98
N LEU A 69 15.51 18.48 6.78
CA LEU A 69 16.43 18.94 5.73
C LEU A 69 17.20 20.19 6.18
N VAL A 70 16.50 21.18 6.75
CA VAL A 70 17.13 22.40 7.26
C VAL A 70 18.10 22.08 8.40
N PHE A 71 17.72 21.19 9.32
CA PHE A 71 18.64 20.75 10.39
C PHE A 71 19.86 20.03 9.85
N THR A 72 19.71 19.19 8.82
CA THR A 72 20.84 18.53 8.15
C THR A 72 21.79 19.54 7.53
N ILE A 73 21.26 20.55 6.83
CA ILE A 73 22.06 21.63 6.24
C ILE A 73 22.84 22.34 7.35
N LEU A 74 22.17 22.79 8.41
CA LEU A 74 22.82 23.48 9.54
C LEU A 74 23.88 22.61 10.22
N ALA A 75 23.62 21.31 10.38
CA ALA A 75 24.59 20.38 10.96
C ALA A 75 25.86 20.27 10.09
N ILE A 76 25.71 20.16 8.77
CA ILE A 76 26.85 20.10 7.84
C ILE A 76 27.65 21.40 7.88
N PHE A 77 27.00 22.56 7.83
CA PHE A 77 27.68 23.85 7.91
C PHE A 77 28.40 24.04 9.24
N GLY A 78 27.75 23.70 10.36
CA GLY A 78 28.36 23.79 11.68
C GLY A 78 29.59 22.91 11.81
N LEU A 79 29.48 21.63 11.41
CA LEU A 79 30.62 20.70 11.42
C LEU A 79 31.75 21.18 10.50
N GLY A 80 31.42 21.57 9.27
CA GLY A 80 32.39 22.09 8.31
C GLY A 80 33.15 23.30 8.87
N TYR A 81 32.44 24.27 9.46
CA TYR A 81 33.07 25.43 10.09
C TYR A 81 33.97 25.04 11.26
N THR A 82 33.56 24.09 12.11
CA THR A 82 34.43 23.64 13.21
C THR A 82 35.73 22.98 12.73
N ILE A 83 35.66 22.21 11.64
CA ILE A 83 36.84 21.59 11.02
C ILE A 83 37.75 22.67 10.44
N ASP A 84 37.18 23.57 9.64
CA ASP A 84 37.92 24.66 9.00
C ASP A 84 38.56 25.60 10.03
N TYR A 85 37.83 25.88 11.13
CA TYR A 85 38.37 26.66 12.23
C TYR A 85 39.57 26.00 12.90
N ASN A 86 39.51 24.69 13.13
CA ASN A 86 40.59 23.94 13.77
C ASN A 86 41.81 23.80 12.85
N MET A 87 41.59 23.48 11.58
CA MET A 87 42.67 23.18 10.63
C MET A 87 43.30 24.43 10.00
N HIS A 88 42.52 25.50 9.82
CA HIS A 88 42.95 26.65 9.04
C HIS A 88 42.82 27.96 9.82
N LEU A 89 41.61 28.40 10.17
CA LEU A 89 41.40 29.77 10.68
C LEU A 89 42.14 30.05 11.99
N LYS A 90 42.28 29.07 12.89
CA LYS A 90 42.95 29.28 14.17
C LYS A 90 44.47 29.49 14.04
N HIS A 91 45.08 28.94 12.99
CA HIS A 91 46.53 29.04 12.76
C HIS A 91 46.92 30.26 11.91
N HIS A 92 45.93 30.91 11.28
CA HIS A 92 46.13 32.00 10.33
C HIS A 92 46.76 33.29 10.91
N LYS A 93 46.84 33.43 12.25
CA LYS A 93 47.47 34.59 12.92
C LYS A 93 48.90 34.33 13.44
N ASN A 94 49.35 33.07 13.47
CA ASN A 94 50.63 32.70 14.10
C ASN A 94 51.76 32.42 13.09
N HIS A 95 51.56 32.78 11.82
CA HIS A 95 52.58 32.68 10.77
C HIS A 95 52.83 34.06 10.17
N VAL A 96 54.11 34.46 10.11
CA VAL A 96 54.54 35.62 9.32
C VAL A 96 54.49 35.18 7.85
N HIS A 97 53.86 35.99 6.99
CA HIS A 97 53.86 35.78 5.54
C HIS A 97 55.28 35.79 4.97
#